data_AF-A0A6G3XFH8-F1
#
_entry.id   AF-A0A6G3XFH8-F1
#
_cell.length_a   1.000
_cell.length_b   1.000
_cell.length_c   1.000
_cell.angle_alpha   90.00
_cell.angle_beta   90.00
_cell.angle_gamma   90.00
#
_symmetry.space_group_name_H-M   'P 1'
#
loop_
_entity.id
_entity.type
_entity.pdbx_description
1 polymer ?
#
loop_
_entity_poly.entity_id
_entity_poly.type
_entity_poly.pdbx_seq_one_letter_code
_entity_poly.pdbx_strand_id
1 'polypeptide(L)'
;WTKIGTKYAGGGFIGKTAVLAESVGRDPRNFGGKNLIAALARGTCAATTPAEPRKCAGKGNYTYATSVFSQSLGIIAQVRAGETAAAKQPVTYLKSLRDPSTGGWPSLIGEPSDVEVDSTAMAAMTLDLLPDADSKAAVDRALVWLADQQLPDGGFPGASGNSVNSAALAVQGLSLDSGKYGAEIAKARKFLASQQNKDGGFSVSKGGQAGSDVRASAQAVGGATGISFGVLTRDMSGTTPQPVPSVSGQP
;
A
#
# COMPACT_ATOMS: atom_id res chain seq x y z
N TRP A 1 -16.03 -4.88 -8.35
CA TRP A 1 -15.04 -4.51 -7.32
C TRP A 1 -14.44 -3.12 -7.51
N THR A 2 -13.84 -2.80 -8.65
CA THR A 2 -13.29 -1.43 -8.91
C THR A 2 -14.34 -0.34 -9.15
N LYS A 3 -15.57 -0.74 -9.49
CA LYS A 3 -16.72 0.13 -9.78
C LYS A 3 -16.49 1.12 -10.95
N ILE A 4 -15.49 0.85 -11.79
CA ILE A 4 -15.22 1.60 -13.04
C ILE A 4 -16.46 1.57 -13.94
N GLY A 5 -16.84 2.73 -14.47
CA GLY A 5 -18.06 2.93 -15.26
C GLY A 5 -19.27 3.35 -14.43
N THR A 6 -19.12 3.46 -13.11
CA THR A 6 -20.16 4.00 -12.21
C THR A 6 -19.64 5.25 -11.51
N LYS A 7 -20.54 5.97 -10.83
CA LYS A 7 -20.19 7.11 -9.99
C LYS A 7 -19.30 6.71 -8.78
N TYR A 8 -19.33 5.44 -8.39
CA TYR A 8 -18.64 4.90 -7.21
C TYR A 8 -17.22 4.37 -7.49
N ALA A 9 -16.62 4.70 -8.65
CA ALA A 9 -15.27 4.28 -8.99
C ALA A 9 -14.25 4.85 -7.97
N GLY A 10 -13.55 3.96 -7.26
CA GLY A 10 -12.69 4.33 -6.13
C GLY A 10 -11.20 4.10 -6.40
N GLY A 11 -10.40 5.15 -6.18
CA GLY A 11 -8.96 5.16 -6.46
C GLY A 11 -8.19 4.06 -5.75
N GLY A 12 -8.48 3.77 -4.49
CA GLY A 12 -7.82 2.71 -3.73
C GLY A 12 -8.04 1.32 -4.33
N PHE A 13 -9.28 0.96 -4.67
CA PHE A 13 -9.60 -0.35 -5.26
C PHE A 13 -9.05 -0.48 -6.69
N ILE A 14 -9.10 0.60 -7.48
CA ILE A 14 -8.54 0.62 -8.82
C ILE A 14 -7.02 0.47 -8.75
N GLY A 15 -6.36 1.26 -7.89
CA GLY A 15 -4.92 1.21 -7.65
C GLY A 15 -4.47 -0.18 -7.22
N LYS A 16 -5.13 -0.78 -6.22
CA LYS A 16 -4.83 -2.15 -5.77
C LYS A 16 -4.90 -3.17 -6.91
N THR A 17 -5.93 -3.06 -7.76
CA THR A 17 -6.13 -3.97 -8.90
C THR A 17 -5.07 -3.76 -9.97
N ALA A 18 -4.66 -2.51 -10.22
CA ALA A 18 -3.62 -2.17 -11.18
C ALA A 18 -2.25 -2.67 -10.72
N VAL A 19 -1.88 -2.41 -9.46
CA VAL A 19 -0.63 -2.93 -8.87
C VAL A 19 -0.59 -4.46 -8.92
N LEU A 20 -1.72 -5.14 -8.66
CA LEU A 20 -1.80 -6.60 -8.85
C LEU A 20 -1.48 -6.98 -10.30
N ALA A 21 -2.18 -6.40 -11.29
CA ALA A 21 -1.97 -6.71 -12.70
C ALA A 21 -0.51 -6.54 -13.11
N GLU A 22 0.08 -5.40 -12.75
CA GLU A 22 1.49 -5.09 -13.02
C GLU A 22 2.44 -6.08 -12.33
N SER A 23 2.17 -6.42 -11.07
CA SER A 23 3.00 -7.33 -10.29
C SER A 23 3.06 -8.73 -10.92
N VAL A 24 2.02 -9.15 -11.62
CA VAL A 24 1.98 -10.47 -12.28
C VAL A 24 2.19 -10.39 -13.80
N GLY A 25 2.79 -9.30 -14.29
CA GLY A 25 3.14 -9.12 -15.70
C GLY A 25 1.95 -8.97 -16.65
N ARG A 26 0.78 -8.57 -16.15
CA ARG A 26 -0.43 -8.31 -16.95
C ARG A 26 -0.58 -6.82 -17.22
N ASP A 27 -1.15 -6.49 -18.38
CA ASP A 27 -1.34 -5.09 -18.78
C ASP A 27 -2.46 -4.40 -17.96
N PRO A 28 -2.15 -3.40 -17.11
CA PRO A 28 -3.16 -2.67 -16.35
C PRO A 28 -4.06 -1.77 -17.22
N ARG A 29 -3.69 -1.54 -18.49
CA ARG A 29 -4.52 -0.82 -19.47
C ARG A 29 -5.56 -1.73 -20.13
N ASN A 30 -5.43 -3.05 -19.99
CA ASN A 30 -6.39 -4.04 -20.48
C ASN A 30 -6.56 -5.20 -19.49
N PHE A 31 -7.02 -4.91 -18.27
CA PHE A 31 -7.21 -5.92 -17.24
C PHE A 31 -8.70 -6.11 -16.93
N GLY A 32 -9.23 -7.31 -17.18
CA GLY A 32 -10.66 -7.60 -17.02
C GLY A 32 -11.55 -6.72 -17.91
N GLY A 33 -11.06 -6.35 -19.11
CA GLY A 33 -11.76 -5.46 -20.05
C GLY A 33 -11.83 -4.00 -19.60
N LYS A 34 -10.96 -3.57 -18.66
CA LYS A 34 -10.89 -2.20 -18.16
C LYS A 34 -9.49 -1.63 -18.28
N ASN A 35 -9.42 -0.34 -18.59
CA ASN A 35 -8.20 0.45 -18.48
C ASN A 35 -8.13 1.09 -17.09
N LEU A 36 -7.38 0.47 -16.18
CA LEU A 36 -7.28 0.87 -14.78
C LEU A 36 -6.49 2.17 -14.62
N ILE A 37 -5.44 2.36 -15.41
CA ILE A 37 -4.57 3.53 -15.38
C ILE A 37 -5.33 4.79 -15.83
N ALA A 38 -6.07 4.70 -16.94
CA ALA A 38 -6.94 5.80 -17.39
C ALA A 38 -8.08 6.08 -16.39
N ALA A 39 -8.56 5.06 -15.67
CA ALA A 39 -9.56 5.25 -14.63
C ALA A 39 -9.01 6.01 -13.41
N LEU A 40 -7.76 5.75 -12.99
CA LEU A 40 -7.08 6.52 -11.95
C LEU A 40 -6.90 7.99 -12.37
N ALA A 41 -6.46 8.24 -13.61
CA ALA A 41 -6.31 9.60 -14.12
C ALA A 41 -7.63 10.39 -14.09
N ARG A 42 -8.73 9.78 -14.56
CA ARG A 42 -10.07 10.39 -14.48
C ARG A 42 -10.59 10.53 -13.04
N GLY A 43 -10.14 9.67 -12.14
CA GLY A 43 -10.50 9.68 -10.72
C GLY A 43 -9.66 10.65 -9.89
N THR A 44 -8.72 11.40 -10.48
CA THR A 44 -7.94 12.41 -9.76
C THR A 44 -8.82 13.65 -9.53
N CYS A 45 -9.02 14.00 -8.26
CA CYS A 45 -9.88 15.10 -7.86
C CYS A 45 -9.24 16.45 -8.20
N ALA A 46 -10.02 17.35 -8.81
CA ALA A 46 -9.59 18.72 -9.11
C ALA A 46 -9.67 19.65 -7.88
N ALA A 47 -10.56 19.34 -6.93
CA ALA A 47 -10.82 20.10 -5.71
C ALA A 47 -11.48 19.21 -4.65
N THR A 48 -11.63 19.73 -3.44
CA THR A 48 -12.42 19.11 -2.36
C THR A 48 -13.90 19.03 -2.74
N THR A 49 -14.57 17.93 -2.39
CA THR A 49 -16.00 17.72 -2.60
C THR A 49 -16.63 17.15 -1.32
N PRO A 50 -17.64 17.83 -0.73
CA PRO A 50 -18.15 17.48 0.60
C PRO A 50 -19.13 16.30 0.63
N ALA A 51 -19.58 15.79 -0.52
CA ALA A 51 -20.65 14.79 -0.58
C ALA A 51 -20.48 13.77 -1.72
N GLU A 52 -21.23 12.67 -1.59
CA GLU A 52 -21.44 11.67 -2.64
C GLU A 52 -21.90 12.32 -3.97
N PRO A 53 -21.57 11.73 -5.12
CA PRO A 53 -21.02 10.39 -5.31
C PRO A 53 -19.53 10.37 -5.64
N ARG A 54 -18.76 11.41 -5.27
CA ARG A 54 -17.31 11.43 -5.45
C ARG A 54 -16.70 12.20 -4.30
N LYS A 55 -16.46 11.52 -3.18
CA LYS A 55 -15.81 12.13 -2.01
C LYS A 55 -14.33 12.37 -2.34
N CYS A 56 -13.91 13.64 -2.25
CA CYS A 56 -12.55 14.10 -2.47
C CYS A 56 -12.14 14.98 -1.29
N ALA A 57 -11.03 14.67 -0.63
CA ALA A 57 -10.50 15.50 0.45
C ALA A 57 -9.74 16.73 -0.08
N GLY A 58 -9.25 16.70 -1.31
CA GLY A 58 -8.52 17.82 -1.92
C GLY A 58 -8.10 17.57 -3.35
N LYS A 59 -7.49 18.59 -3.96
CA LYS A 59 -6.88 18.48 -5.29
C LYS A 59 -5.74 17.46 -5.28
N GLY A 60 -5.76 16.52 -6.23
CA GLY A 60 -4.78 15.43 -6.33
C GLY A 60 -5.16 14.17 -5.53
N ASN A 61 -6.11 14.23 -4.59
CA ASN A 61 -6.68 13.01 -4.01
C ASN A 61 -7.36 12.17 -5.11
N TYR A 62 -7.32 10.84 -5.03
CA TYR A 62 -8.20 10.04 -5.87
C TYR A 62 -9.60 9.94 -5.25
N THR A 63 -10.64 9.88 -6.10
CA THR A 63 -12.02 9.68 -5.65
C THR A 63 -12.13 8.47 -4.74
N TYR A 64 -12.73 8.63 -3.56
CA TYR A 64 -12.88 7.59 -2.53
C TYR A 64 -11.57 6.98 -1.99
N ALA A 65 -10.40 7.57 -2.24
CA ALA A 65 -9.18 7.20 -1.52
C ALA A 65 -9.15 7.93 -0.17
N THR A 66 -9.77 7.32 0.84
CA THR A 66 -9.93 7.88 2.20
C THR A 66 -8.77 7.54 3.14
N SER A 67 -7.70 6.93 2.65
CA SER A 67 -6.49 6.63 3.44
C SER A 67 -5.23 6.84 2.61
N VAL A 68 -4.12 7.15 3.29
CA VAL A 68 -2.80 7.28 2.64
C VAL A 68 -2.40 5.96 1.97
N PHE A 69 -2.74 4.82 2.56
CA PHE A 69 -2.57 3.51 1.92
C PHE A 69 -3.26 3.45 0.54
N SER A 70 -4.54 3.86 0.48
CA SER A 70 -5.32 3.85 -0.76
C SER A 70 -4.80 4.83 -1.80
N GLN A 71 -4.39 6.03 -1.36
CA GLN A 71 -3.79 7.04 -2.22
C GLN A 71 -2.47 6.53 -2.82
N SER A 72 -1.62 5.92 -1.99
CA SER A 72 -0.32 5.36 -2.37
C SER A 72 -0.45 4.29 -3.46
N LEU A 73 -1.39 3.35 -3.32
CA LEU A 73 -1.61 2.31 -4.35
C LEU A 73 -1.97 2.89 -5.73
N GLY A 74 -2.75 3.97 -5.78
CA GLY A 74 -3.09 4.62 -7.04
C GLY A 74 -1.86 5.30 -7.69
N ILE A 75 -1.03 5.95 -6.88
CA ILE A 75 0.21 6.57 -7.36
C ILE A 75 1.19 5.51 -7.87
N ILE A 76 1.43 4.45 -7.08
CA ILE A 76 2.32 3.34 -7.46
C ILE A 76 1.91 2.79 -8.83
N ALA A 77 0.62 2.52 -9.04
CA ALA A 77 0.10 2.03 -10.32
C ALA A 77 0.37 3.01 -11.47
N GLN A 78 0.09 4.31 -11.31
CA GLN A 78 0.36 5.27 -12.39
C GLN A 78 1.85 5.40 -12.70
N VAL A 79 2.70 5.45 -11.67
CA VAL A 79 4.16 5.60 -11.85
C VAL A 79 4.76 4.35 -12.50
N ARG A 80 4.38 3.14 -12.05
CA ARG A 80 4.81 1.86 -12.67
C ARG A 80 4.35 1.74 -14.12
N ALA A 81 3.18 2.25 -14.45
CA ALA A 81 2.69 2.31 -15.83
C ALA A 81 3.37 3.39 -16.69
N GLY A 82 4.28 4.20 -16.16
CA GLY A 82 4.97 5.29 -16.87
C GLY A 82 4.18 6.60 -16.94
N GLU A 83 3.04 6.72 -16.26
CA GLU A 83 2.16 7.91 -16.28
C GLU A 83 2.55 8.96 -15.23
N THR A 84 3.83 9.31 -15.17
CA THR A 84 4.37 10.26 -14.18
C THR A 84 3.72 11.65 -14.26
N ALA A 85 3.35 12.09 -15.47
CA ALA A 85 2.63 13.36 -15.67
C ALA A 85 1.24 13.35 -15.02
N ALA A 86 0.49 12.25 -15.16
CA ALA A 86 -0.82 12.09 -14.52
C ALA A 86 -0.69 11.92 -13.00
N ALA A 87 0.37 11.25 -12.55
CA ALA A 87 0.67 11.04 -11.13
C ALA A 87 1.15 12.30 -10.40
N LYS A 88 1.54 13.36 -11.11
CA LYS A 88 2.13 14.57 -10.50
C LYS A 88 1.24 15.18 -9.40
N GLN A 89 -0.06 15.40 -9.67
CA GLN A 89 -0.96 15.96 -8.66
C GLN A 89 -1.21 14.99 -7.49
N PRO A 90 -1.48 13.69 -7.73
CA PRO A 90 -1.53 12.69 -6.67
C PRO A 90 -0.29 12.63 -5.78
N VAL A 91 0.90 12.71 -6.35
CA VAL A 91 2.18 12.76 -5.62
C VAL A 91 2.28 14.03 -4.79
N THR A 92 2.00 15.21 -5.36
CA THR A 92 1.99 16.47 -4.61
C THR A 92 1.03 16.40 -3.43
N TYR A 93 -0.15 15.82 -3.63
CA TYR A 93 -1.13 15.63 -2.57
C TYR A 93 -0.60 14.68 -1.48
N LEU A 94 -0.03 13.53 -1.84
CA LEU A 94 0.58 12.62 -0.87
C LEU A 94 1.68 13.31 -0.04
N LYS A 95 2.57 14.09 -0.67
CA LYS A 95 3.61 14.84 0.04
C LYS A 95 3.03 15.87 1.01
N SER A 96 1.90 16.49 0.69
CA SER A 96 1.24 17.46 1.57
C SER A 96 0.63 16.84 2.83
N LEU A 97 0.40 15.52 2.84
CA LEU A 97 -0.13 14.80 4.01
C LEU A 97 0.97 14.41 5.01
N ARG A 98 2.24 14.58 4.66
CA ARG A 98 3.36 14.23 5.55
C ARG A 98 3.32 15.10 6.80
N ASP A 99 3.39 14.48 7.96
CA ASP A 99 3.54 15.20 9.21
C ASP A 99 4.95 15.82 9.28
N PRO A 100 5.09 17.15 9.44
CA PRO A 100 6.38 17.82 9.37
C PRO A 100 7.27 17.55 10.60
N SER A 101 6.69 17.14 11.73
CA SER A 101 7.44 16.93 12.98
C SER A 101 8.10 15.56 13.04
N THR A 102 7.39 14.53 12.58
CA THR A 102 7.80 13.14 12.60
C THR A 102 8.36 12.67 11.26
N GLY A 103 7.91 13.28 10.16
CA GLY A 103 8.19 12.81 8.80
C GLY A 103 7.35 11.60 8.37
N GLY A 104 6.45 11.10 9.21
CA GLY A 104 5.53 10.02 8.87
C GLY A 104 4.21 10.50 8.23
N TRP A 105 3.31 9.57 7.93
CA TRP A 105 2.00 9.85 7.34
C TRP A 105 0.84 9.42 8.24
N PRO A 106 -0.24 10.21 8.27
CA PRO A 106 -1.47 9.84 8.96
C PRO A 106 -2.16 8.67 8.25
N SER A 107 -3.02 7.96 8.99
CA SER A 107 -3.79 6.85 8.41
C SER A 107 -4.84 7.30 7.39
N LEU A 108 -5.67 8.26 7.79
CA LEU A 108 -6.89 8.67 7.10
C LEU A 108 -6.68 9.97 6.32
N ILE A 109 -7.45 10.12 5.25
CA ILE A 109 -7.47 11.30 4.38
C ILE A 109 -8.85 11.97 4.49
N GLY A 110 -8.84 13.27 4.73
CA GLY A 110 -10.06 14.08 4.84
C GLY A 110 -10.69 14.09 6.23
N GLU A 111 -10.06 13.45 7.20
CA GLU A 111 -10.42 13.48 8.62
C GLU A 111 -9.15 13.35 9.49
N PRO A 112 -9.14 13.90 10.72
CA PRO A 112 -7.99 13.78 11.60
C PRO A 112 -7.67 12.31 11.93
N SER A 113 -6.38 11.96 11.90
CA SER A 113 -5.88 10.66 12.35
C SER A 113 -4.40 10.74 12.66
N ASP A 114 -3.92 9.82 13.49
CA ASP A 114 -2.52 9.76 13.91
C ASP A 114 -1.61 9.23 12.79
N VAL A 115 -0.33 9.61 12.88
CA VAL A 115 0.75 9.01 12.09
C VAL A 115 0.90 7.54 12.46
N GLU A 116 0.97 6.66 11.45
CA GLU A 116 1.02 5.22 11.68
C GLU A 116 1.89 4.46 10.67
N VAL A 117 2.22 3.22 11.02
CA VAL A 117 3.22 2.36 10.35
C VAL A 117 2.83 2.01 8.92
N ASP A 118 1.60 1.57 8.70
CA ASP A 118 1.13 1.06 7.41
C ASP A 118 1.16 2.18 6.36
N SER A 119 0.60 3.35 6.68
CA SER A 119 0.58 4.51 5.79
C SER A 119 1.94 5.12 5.56
N THR A 120 2.80 5.18 6.59
CA THR A 120 4.16 5.68 6.44
C THR A 120 5.00 4.77 5.54
N ALA A 121 4.92 3.45 5.71
CA ALA A 121 5.60 2.49 4.83
C ALA A 121 5.08 2.57 3.39
N MET A 122 3.76 2.69 3.20
CA MET A 122 3.17 2.85 1.87
C MET A 122 3.58 4.15 1.18
N ALA A 123 3.62 5.26 1.91
CA ALA A 123 4.07 6.54 1.39
C ALA A 123 5.56 6.49 1.02
N ALA A 124 6.40 5.87 1.86
CA ALA A 124 7.83 5.68 1.59
C ALA A 124 8.04 4.86 0.29
N MET A 125 7.40 3.69 0.17
CA MET A 125 7.47 2.87 -1.05
C MET A 125 6.97 3.60 -2.31
N THR A 126 6.02 4.52 -2.14
CA THR A 126 5.49 5.33 -3.24
C THR A 126 6.47 6.40 -3.69
N LEU A 127 7.05 7.13 -2.73
CA LEU A 127 7.97 8.24 -3.01
C LEU A 127 9.34 7.76 -3.47
N ASP A 128 9.75 6.56 -3.07
CA ASP A 128 11.00 5.92 -3.55
C ASP A 128 11.02 5.67 -5.07
N LEU A 129 9.84 5.56 -5.69
CA LEU A 129 9.74 5.47 -7.15
C LEU A 129 10.13 6.77 -7.87
N LEU A 130 10.29 7.88 -7.15
CA LEU A 130 10.50 9.19 -7.72
C LEU A 130 11.98 9.61 -7.64
N PRO A 131 12.55 10.15 -8.73
CA PRO A 131 13.98 10.45 -8.76
C PRO A 131 14.35 11.75 -8.01
N ASP A 132 13.38 12.58 -7.64
CA ASP A 132 13.64 13.92 -7.07
C ASP A 132 14.17 13.88 -5.63
N ALA A 133 14.96 14.89 -5.28
CA ALA A 133 15.63 14.99 -3.98
C ALA A 133 14.66 15.16 -2.81
N ASP A 134 13.53 15.85 -3.02
CA ASP A 134 12.51 16.04 -1.98
C ASP A 134 11.82 14.70 -1.64
N SER A 135 11.52 13.88 -2.65
CA SER A 135 11.01 12.51 -2.44
C SER A 135 12.01 11.65 -1.68
N LYS A 136 13.30 11.68 -2.04
CA LYS A 136 14.36 10.96 -1.31
C LYS A 136 14.46 11.38 0.16
N ALA A 137 14.49 12.68 0.43
CA ALA A 137 14.50 13.20 1.80
C ALA A 137 13.22 12.83 2.59
N ALA A 138 12.07 12.70 1.92
CA ALA A 138 10.85 12.16 2.50
C ALA A 138 10.99 10.69 2.88
N VAL A 139 11.53 9.87 1.98
CA VAL A 139 11.79 8.44 2.24
C VAL A 139 12.72 8.30 3.44
N ASP A 140 13.85 9.00 3.46
CA ASP A 140 14.83 8.92 4.57
C ASP A 140 14.19 9.20 5.93
N ARG A 141 13.35 10.24 6.01
CA ARG A 141 12.61 10.57 7.24
C ARG A 141 11.58 9.51 7.62
N ALA A 142 10.85 8.99 6.64
CA ALA A 142 9.89 7.92 6.85
C ALA A 142 10.58 6.66 7.43
N LEU A 143 11.75 6.30 6.92
CA LEU A 143 12.49 5.12 7.36
C LEU A 143 13.04 5.27 8.78
N VAL A 144 13.54 6.47 9.13
CA VAL A 144 13.93 6.78 10.53
C VAL A 144 12.72 6.60 11.45
N TRP A 145 11.60 7.23 11.11
CA TRP A 145 10.39 7.14 11.93
C TRP A 145 9.89 5.70 12.07
N LEU A 146 9.90 4.92 10.98
CA LEU A 146 9.53 3.50 11.00
C LEU A 146 10.44 2.71 11.95
N ALA A 147 11.76 2.87 11.86
CA ALA A 147 12.70 2.18 12.73
C ALA A 147 12.42 2.47 14.22
N ASP A 148 12.08 3.73 14.55
CA ASP A 148 11.74 4.16 15.90
C ASP A 148 10.43 3.56 16.43
N GLN A 149 9.53 3.08 15.56
CA GLN A 149 8.29 2.40 15.97
C GLN A 149 8.50 0.94 16.35
N GLN A 150 9.69 0.37 16.11
CA GLN A 150 9.90 -1.06 16.35
C GLN A 150 9.83 -1.39 17.85
N LEU A 151 8.98 -2.35 18.19
CA LEU A 151 8.78 -2.81 19.55
C LEU A 151 9.96 -3.67 20.05
N PRO A 152 10.11 -3.87 21.37
CA PRO A 152 11.21 -4.65 21.94
C PRO A 152 11.34 -6.08 21.38
N ASP A 153 10.24 -6.71 20.97
CA ASP A 153 10.22 -8.05 20.39
C ASP A 153 10.39 -8.09 18.86
N GLY A 154 10.54 -6.92 18.22
CA GLY A 154 10.68 -6.78 16.76
C GLY A 154 9.37 -6.52 16.03
N GLY A 155 8.24 -6.62 16.72
CA GLY A 155 6.94 -6.26 16.14
C GLY A 155 6.76 -4.75 16.01
N PHE A 156 5.57 -4.34 15.56
CA PHE A 156 5.25 -2.94 15.30
C PHE A 156 3.84 -2.62 15.78
N PRO A 157 3.59 -1.39 16.26
CA PRO A 157 2.25 -0.97 16.62
C PRO A 157 1.35 -0.89 15.36
N GLY A 158 0.10 -1.29 15.54
CA GLY A 158 -0.98 -1.10 14.58
C GLY A 158 -2.31 -1.05 15.33
N ALA A 159 -3.42 -0.90 14.58
CA ALA A 159 -4.76 -0.73 15.16
C ALA A 159 -5.19 -1.86 16.12
N SER A 160 -4.58 -3.05 16.03
CA SER A 160 -4.86 -4.22 16.88
C SER A 160 -3.73 -4.54 17.87
N GLY A 161 -2.89 -3.56 18.22
CA GLY A 161 -1.75 -3.73 19.12
C GLY A 161 -0.47 -4.08 18.36
N ASN A 162 0.25 -5.13 18.79
CA ASN A 162 1.48 -5.57 18.14
C ASN A 162 1.16 -6.38 16.86
N SER A 163 1.17 -5.70 15.72
CA SER A 163 0.51 -6.08 14.46
C SER A 163 1.43 -6.83 13.50
N VAL A 164 0.97 -7.98 12.99
CA VAL A 164 1.66 -8.73 11.92
C VAL A 164 1.64 -7.95 10.62
N ASN A 165 0.49 -7.34 10.29
CA ASN A 165 0.31 -6.53 9.09
C ASN A 165 1.29 -5.35 9.04
N SER A 166 1.41 -4.63 10.16
CA SER A 166 2.25 -3.44 10.30
C SER A 166 3.72 -3.81 10.31
N ALA A 167 4.10 -4.90 11.01
CA ALA A 167 5.46 -5.40 10.96
C ALA A 167 5.90 -5.80 9.55
N ALA A 168 5.01 -6.42 8.77
CA ALA A 168 5.32 -6.80 7.40
C ALA A 168 5.47 -5.61 6.45
N LEU A 169 4.68 -4.54 6.62
CA LEU A 169 4.82 -3.30 5.86
C LEU A 169 6.07 -2.52 6.29
N ALA A 170 6.37 -2.47 7.58
CA ALA A 170 7.60 -1.88 8.10
C ALA A 170 8.84 -2.56 7.51
N VAL A 171 8.84 -3.90 7.38
CA VAL A 171 9.95 -4.60 6.70
C VAL A 171 10.09 -4.16 5.24
N GLN A 172 9.00 -4.04 4.48
CA GLN A 172 9.07 -3.57 3.09
C GLN A 172 9.56 -2.12 2.99
N GLY A 173 9.08 -1.24 3.88
CA GLY A 173 9.54 0.14 3.96
C GLY A 173 11.02 0.24 4.31
N LEU A 174 11.46 -0.38 5.40
CA LEU A 174 12.86 -0.38 5.83
C LEU A 174 13.80 -1.02 4.80
N SER A 175 13.30 -1.98 4.01
CA SER A 175 14.09 -2.63 2.94
C SER A 175 14.47 -1.69 1.79
N LEU A 176 13.85 -0.50 1.69
CA LEU A 176 14.27 0.55 0.75
C LEU A 176 15.71 1.03 1.02
N ASP A 177 16.18 0.92 2.27
CA ASP A 177 17.59 1.08 2.65
C ASP A 177 18.03 -0.07 3.58
N SER A 178 18.05 -1.27 3.01
CA SER A 178 18.43 -2.49 3.75
C SER A 178 19.86 -2.48 4.30
N GLY A 179 20.76 -1.67 3.73
CA GLY A 179 22.12 -1.49 4.23
C GLY A 179 22.14 -0.79 5.59
N LYS A 180 21.29 0.23 5.74
CA LYS A 180 21.16 0.98 6.99
C LYS A 180 20.29 0.28 8.03
N TYR A 181 19.17 -0.31 7.63
CA TYR A 181 18.14 -0.86 8.54
C TYR A 181 18.14 -2.38 8.67
N GLY A 182 19.25 -3.04 8.33
CA GLY A 182 19.35 -4.50 8.31
C GLY A 182 19.03 -5.17 9.66
N ALA A 183 19.37 -4.53 10.78
CA ALA A 183 19.13 -5.07 12.11
C ALA A 183 17.62 -5.07 12.47
N GLU A 184 16.93 -3.96 12.18
CA GLU A 184 15.50 -3.79 12.38
C GLU A 184 14.72 -4.76 11.50
N ILE A 185 15.11 -4.90 10.23
CA ILE A 185 14.51 -5.87 9.30
C ILE A 185 14.66 -7.31 9.82
N ALA A 186 15.86 -7.69 10.27
CA ALA A 186 16.12 -9.03 10.80
C ALA A 186 15.28 -9.31 12.06
N LYS A 187 15.16 -8.32 12.95
CA LYS A 187 14.36 -8.44 14.18
C LYS A 187 12.87 -8.56 13.87
N ALA A 188 12.36 -7.77 12.93
CA ALA A 188 10.97 -7.84 12.48
C ALA A 188 10.63 -9.17 11.80
N ARG A 189 11.54 -9.73 11.00
CA ARG A 189 11.36 -11.06 10.42
C ARG A 189 11.36 -12.17 11.46
N LYS A 190 12.16 -12.06 12.52
CA LYS A 190 12.09 -12.98 13.68
C LYS A 190 10.75 -12.87 14.39
N PHE A 191 10.23 -11.66 14.59
CA PHE A 191 8.88 -11.45 15.09
C PHE A 191 7.85 -12.16 14.21
N LEU A 192 7.83 -11.89 12.89
CA LEU A 192 6.90 -12.52 11.96
C LEU A 192 6.99 -14.06 12.04
N ALA A 193 8.19 -14.64 11.98
CA ALA A 193 8.37 -16.09 12.09
C ALA A 193 7.78 -16.67 13.39
N SER A 194 7.87 -15.93 14.51
CA SER A 194 7.27 -16.34 15.79
C SER A 194 5.74 -16.24 15.82
N GLN A 195 5.12 -15.51 14.89
CA GLN A 195 3.67 -15.35 14.78
C GLN A 195 3.03 -16.32 13.77
N GLN A 196 3.82 -17.14 13.07
CA GLN A 196 3.29 -18.12 12.13
C GLN A 196 2.57 -19.26 12.87
N ASN A 197 1.32 -19.51 12.50
CA ASN A 197 0.51 -20.59 13.02
C ASN A 197 0.96 -21.95 12.45
N LYS A 198 0.53 -23.06 13.08
CA LYS A 198 0.86 -24.42 12.62
C LYS A 198 0.38 -24.75 11.21
N ASP A 199 -0.69 -24.11 10.75
CA ASP A 199 -1.24 -24.24 9.39
C ASP A 199 -0.51 -23.36 8.36
N GLY A 200 0.53 -22.64 8.78
CA GLY A 200 1.32 -21.71 7.97
C GLY A 200 0.71 -20.32 7.82
N GLY A 201 -0.52 -20.10 8.28
CA GLY A 201 -1.17 -18.80 8.30
C GLY A 201 -0.74 -17.93 9.47
N PHE A 202 -1.30 -16.73 9.56
CA PHE A 202 -0.93 -15.73 10.56
C PHE A 202 -2.18 -15.12 11.20
N SER A 203 -2.12 -14.92 12.51
CA SER A 203 -3.11 -14.09 13.23
C SER A 203 -2.81 -12.60 12.99
N VAL A 204 -3.79 -11.72 13.20
CA VAL A 204 -3.65 -10.27 12.92
C VAL A 204 -2.60 -9.60 13.82
N SER A 205 -2.56 -9.97 15.09
CA SER A 205 -1.64 -9.38 16.08
C SER A 205 -1.23 -10.39 17.14
N LYS A 206 -0.07 -10.15 17.76
CA LYS A 206 0.42 -10.93 18.89
C LYS A 206 -0.50 -10.73 20.10
N GLY A 207 -0.98 -11.83 20.66
CA GLY A 207 -1.94 -11.83 21.79
C GLY A 207 -3.36 -11.43 21.40
N GLY A 208 -3.65 -11.23 20.11
CA GLY A 208 -4.99 -11.00 19.58
C GLY A 208 -5.79 -12.29 19.42
N GLN A 209 -6.94 -12.19 18.73
CA GLN A 209 -7.77 -13.36 18.39
C GLN A 209 -6.95 -14.37 17.58
N ALA A 210 -6.88 -15.60 18.08
CA ALA A 210 -6.20 -16.69 17.40
C ALA A 210 -6.97 -17.12 16.15
N GLY A 211 -6.23 -17.34 15.06
CA GLY A 211 -6.77 -17.86 13.81
C GLY A 211 -6.10 -17.21 12.60
N SER A 212 -5.96 -17.99 11.53
CA SER A 212 -5.32 -17.52 10.30
C SER A 212 -6.21 -16.51 9.57
N ASP A 213 -5.77 -15.26 9.50
CA ASP A 213 -6.38 -14.20 8.73
C ASP A 213 -5.72 -14.12 7.34
N VAL A 214 -6.53 -14.03 6.29
CA VAL A 214 -6.05 -14.01 4.90
C VAL A 214 -5.18 -12.80 4.63
N ARG A 215 -5.53 -11.63 5.17
CA ARG A 215 -4.78 -10.39 4.95
C ARG A 215 -3.45 -10.41 5.70
N ALA A 216 -3.45 -10.81 6.97
CA ALA A 216 -2.23 -10.99 7.77
C ALA A 216 -1.29 -12.00 7.12
N SER A 217 -1.82 -13.15 6.68
CA SER A 217 -1.02 -14.18 6.00
C SER A 217 -0.42 -13.67 4.69
N ALA A 218 -1.20 -12.96 3.86
CA ALA A 218 -0.71 -12.39 2.62
C ALA A 218 0.34 -11.29 2.84
N GLN A 219 0.14 -10.41 3.84
CA GLN A 219 1.11 -9.36 4.13
C GLN A 219 2.38 -9.92 4.76
N ALA A 220 2.30 -10.93 5.62
CA ALA A 220 3.47 -11.61 6.19
C ALA A 220 4.44 -12.12 5.12
N VAL A 221 3.93 -12.59 3.96
CA VAL A 221 4.77 -12.94 2.80
C VAL A 221 5.54 -11.73 2.27
N GLY A 222 4.89 -10.57 2.15
CA GLY A 222 5.57 -9.32 1.78
C GLY A 222 6.64 -8.92 2.81
N GLY A 223 6.38 -9.14 4.09
CA GLY A 223 7.38 -8.94 5.16
C GLY A 223 8.55 -9.92 5.09
N ALA A 224 8.29 -11.17 4.71
CA ALA A 224 9.34 -12.18 4.53
C ALA A 224 10.31 -11.82 3.39
N THR A 225 9.79 -11.25 2.29
CA THR A 225 10.63 -10.85 1.14
C THR A 225 11.21 -9.45 1.29
N GLY A 226 10.50 -8.52 1.93
CA GLY A 226 10.86 -7.10 2.02
C GLY A 226 10.74 -6.35 0.69
N ILE A 227 10.10 -6.94 -0.33
CA ILE A 227 10.01 -6.33 -1.66
C ILE A 227 8.93 -5.25 -1.64
N SER A 228 9.32 -4.02 -1.97
CA SER A 228 8.40 -2.89 -2.11
C SER A 228 7.34 -3.13 -3.18
N PHE A 229 6.09 -2.71 -2.93
CA PHE A 229 5.02 -2.73 -3.94
C PHE A 229 5.37 -1.88 -5.18
N GLY A 230 6.26 -0.90 -5.04
CA GLY A 230 6.75 -0.10 -6.17
C GLY A 230 7.51 -0.92 -7.21
N VAL A 231 8.16 -2.02 -6.80
CA VAL A 231 9.02 -2.86 -7.67
C VAL A 231 8.63 -4.34 -7.66
N LEU A 232 7.59 -4.73 -6.91
CA LEU A 232 7.14 -6.11 -6.81
C LEU A 232 6.80 -6.68 -8.20
N THR A 233 7.37 -7.85 -8.48
CA THR A 233 7.06 -8.67 -9.65
C THR A 233 7.04 -10.14 -9.27
N ARG A 234 6.13 -10.90 -9.89
CA ARG A 234 5.98 -12.35 -9.75
C ARG A 234 5.70 -12.92 -11.13
N ASP A 235 6.67 -13.66 -11.66
CA ASP A 235 6.45 -14.46 -12.87
C ASP A 235 5.34 -15.47 -12.61
N MET A 236 4.37 -15.60 -13.52
CA MET A 236 3.27 -16.55 -13.40
C MET A 236 3.45 -17.76 -14.34
N SER A 237 4.58 -17.85 -15.05
CA SER A 237 4.92 -19.00 -15.87
C SER A 237 4.88 -20.29 -15.05
N GLY A 238 4.22 -21.31 -15.59
CA GLY A 238 4.03 -22.59 -14.90
C GLY A 238 2.98 -22.60 -13.79
N THR A 239 2.24 -21.50 -13.58
CA THR A 239 1.09 -21.48 -12.67
C THR A 239 -0.22 -21.84 -13.39
N THR A 240 -1.13 -22.52 -12.68
CA THR A 240 -2.46 -22.87 -13.17
C THR A 240 -3.51 -22.05 -12.42
N PRO A 241 -4.50 -21.43 -13.09
CA PRO A 241 -5.56 -20.70 -12.40
C PRO A 241 -6.32 -21.62 -11.42
N GLN A 242 -6.37 -21.25 -10.14
CA GLN A 242 -7.15 -21.97 -9.12
C GLN A 242 -7.82 -21.00 -8.13
N PRO A 243 -9.15 -21.07 -7.95
CA PRO A 243 -10.09 -21.86 -8.76
C PRO A 243 -10.12 -21.36 -10.21
N VAL A 244 -10.44 -22.24 -11.16
CA VAL A 244 -10.83 -21.83 -12.51
C VAL A 244 -12.05 -20.89 -12.37
N PRO A 245 -12.01 -19.64 -12.85
CA PRO A 245 -13.16 -18.75 -12.75
C PRO A 245 -14.36 -19.39 -13.47
N SER A 246 -15.36 -19.86 -12.73
CA SER A 246 -16.64 -20.26 -13.32
C SER A 246 -17.40 -19.00 -13.72
N VAL A 247 -17.83 -18.94 -14.98
CA VAL A 247 -18.72 -17.88 -15.48
C VAL A 247 -20.13 -18.13 -14.92
N SER A 248 -20.30 -18.08 -13.61
CA SER A 248 -21.62 -18.10 -12.97
C SER A 248 -22.06 -16.66 -12.76
N GLY A 249 -22.54 -16.08 -13.85
CA GLY A 249 -23.14 -14.75 -13.92
C GLY A 249 -23.87 -14.65 -15.25
N GLN A 250 -24.95 -15.42 -15.40
CA GLN A 250 -25.96 -15.08 -16.41
C GLN A 250 -26.75 -13.85 -15.95
N PRO A 251 -27.25 -13.05 -16.91
CA PRO A 251 -27.64 -11.65 -16.72
C PRO A 251 -28.74 -11.40 -15.68
#